data_AF-A0A9Q3L084-F1
#
_entry.id   AF-A0A9Q3L084-F1
#
_cell.length_a   1.000
_cell.length_b   1.000
_cell.length_c   1.000
_cell.angle_alpha   90.00
_cell.angle_beta   90.00
_cell.angle_gamma   90.00
#
_symmetry.space_group_name_H-M   'P 1'
#
loop_
_entity.id
_entity.type
_entity.pdbx_description
1 polymer ?
#
loop_
_entity_poly.entity_id
_entity_poly.type
_entity_poly.pdbx_seq_one_letter_code
_entity_poly.pdbx_strand_id
1 'polypeptide(L)'
;MKDCKDPSLSSKLDEILKKEYDEGRFHLLDGILYHTTKHTCIMALTDRTLTNTILHECHGNVAAGHLSEDRTLERVKTCSWWPNWRKDVAEYCQNCDRCQKANRATGKKFGMMIQIQEPKTLGKYFIWIG
;
A
#
# COMPACT_ATOMS: atom_id res chain seq x y z
N MET A 1 26.10 11.38 11.10
CA MET A 1 26.15 11.50 9.63
C MET A 1 26.59 12.91 9.31
N LYS A 2 27.60 13.11 8.45
CA LYS A 2 28.01 14.45 8.02
C LYS A 2 26.94 14.98 7.06
N ASP A 3 26.43 16.17 7.33
CA ASP A 3 25.48 16.86 6.46
C ASP A 3 26.19 17.32 5.19
N CYS A 4 26.23 16.44 4.20
CA CYS A 4 26.71 16.75 2.87
C CYS A 4 25.55 17.34 2.07
N LYS A 5 25.22 18.61 2.31
CA LYS A 5 24.45 19.38 1.33
C LYS A 5 25.34 19.47 0.09
N ASP A 6 24.94 18.80 -0.99
CA ASP A 6 25.58 18.89 -2.29
C ASP A 6 24.90 20.02 -3.09
N PRO A 7 25.56 21.16 -3.30
CA PRO A 7 24.98 22.29 -4.02
C PRO A 7 24.59 21.95 -5.46
N SER A 8 25.21 20.92 -6.06
CA SER A 8 24.94 20.50 -7.44
C SER A 8 23.64 19.69 -7.57
N LEU A 9 23.10 19.17 -6.46
CA LEU A 9 21.85 18.42 -6.44
C LEU A 9 20.64 19.36 -6.40
N SER A 10 20.72 20.46 -5.63
CA SER A 10 19.63 21.43 -5.46
C SER A 10 19.12 22.02 -6.78
N SER A 11 19.98 22.18 -7.79
CA SER A 11 19.62 22.71 -9.10
C SER A 11 18.86 21.72 -10.00
N LYS A 12 18.90 20.42 -9.67
CA LYS A 12 18.23 19.34 -10.41
C LYS A 12 16.94 18.86 -9.76
N LEU A 13 16.69 19.28 -8.52
CA LEU A 13 15.48 18.93 -7.78
C LEU A 13 14.29 19.78 -8.25
N ASP A 14 13.15 19.13 -8.36
CA ASP A 14 11.85 19.76 -8.55
C ASP A 14 11.59 20.77 -7.42
N GLU A 15 10.85 21.84 -7.69
CA GLU A 15 10.69 22.97 -6.77
C GLU A 15 10.22 22.57 -5.37
N ILE A 16 9.32 21.58 -5.29
CA ILE A 16 8.81 21.03 -4.02
C ILE A 16 9.94 20.36 -3.22
N LEU A 17 10.74 19.54 -3.88
CA LEU A 17 11.88 18.86 -3.26
C LEU A 17 12.96 19.86 -2.85
N LYS A 18 13.21 20.86 -3.69
CA LYS A 18 14.20 21.90 -3.42
C LYS A 18 13.89 22.67 -2.14
N LYS A 19 12.64 23.07 -1.93
CA LYS A 19 12.20 23.74 -0.69
C LYS A 19 12.53 22.89 0.54
N GLU A 20 12.08 21.64 0.53
CA GLU A 20 12.28 20.71 1.64
C GLU A 20 13.79 20.40 1.85
N TYR A 21 14.57 20.37 0.77
CA TYR A 21 16.04 20.22 0.75
C TYR A 21 16.76 21.39 1.41
N ASP A 22 16.40 22.61 1.04
CA ASP A 22 16.99 23.83 1.57
C ASP A 22 16.73 23.96 3.08
N GLU A 23 15.55 23.51 3.54
CA GLU A 23 15.16 23.40 4.96
C GLU A 23 15.92 22.31 5.74
N GLY A 24 16.84 21.58 5.11
CA GLY A 24 17.74 20.63 5.78
C GLY A 24 17.10 19.30 6.14
N ARG A 25 15.97 18.94 5.50
CA ARG A 25 15.29 17.65 5.75
C ARG A 25 15.85 16.49 4.95
N PHE A 26 16.99 16.66 4.28
CA PHE A 26 17.60 15.59 3.52
C PHE A 26 19.09 15.45 3.74
N HIS A 27 19.57 14.23 3.57
CA HIS A 27 20.99 13.89 3.54
C HIS A 27 21.30 13.11 2.28
N LEU A 28 22.41 13.43 1.63
CA LEU A 28 22.95 12.65 0.52
C LEU A 28 24.01 11.68 1.07
N LEU A 29 23.81 10.38 0.84
CA LEU A 29 24.76 9.33 1.23
C LEU A 29 24.96 8.39 0.05
N ASP A 30 26.21 8.25 -0.40
CA ASP A 30 26.59 7.37 -1.52
C ASP A 30 25.76 7.59 -2.80
N GLY A 31 25.39 8.85 -3.08
CA GLY A 31 24.56 9.22 -4.23
C GLY A 31 23.06 8.97 -4.05
N ILE A 32 22.63 8.49 -2.88
CA ILE A 32 21.23 8.24 -2.53
C ILE A 32 20.74 9.36 -1.61
N LEU A 33 19.60 9.96 -1.96
CA LEU A 33 18.96 10.99 -1.14
C LEU A 33 18.09 10.33 -0.07
N TYR A 34 18.23 10.77 1.18
CA TYR A 34 17.41 10.34 2.31
C TYR A 34 16.62 11.51 2.86
N HIS A 35 15.32 11.31 3.09
CA HIS A 35 14.45 12.25 3.78
C HIS A 35 14.38 11.92 5.27
N THR A 36 14.74 12.89 6.10
CA THR A 36 14.76 12.76 7.55
C THR A 36 13.67 13.62 8.19
N THR A 37 12.89 12.98 9.05
CA THR A 37 11.99 13.65 10.00
C THR A 37 12.47 13.40 11.43
N LYS A 38 11.76 13.91 12.42
CA LYS A 38 12.02 13.61 13.84
C LYS A 38 12.05 12.10 14.15
N HIS A 39 11.34 11.28 13.37
CA HIS A 39 11.10 9.86 13.68
C HIS A 39 11.56 8.88 12.60
N THR A 40 11.98 9.35 11.43
CA THR A 40 12.26 8.49 10.27
C THR A 40 13.44 9.02 9.48
N CYS A 41 14.23 8.11 8.92
CA CYS A 41 15.21 8.39 7.87
C CYS A 41 14.98 7.35 6.78
N ILE A 42 14.40 7.77 5.65
CA ILE A 42 13.93 6.88 4.58
C ILE A 42 14.36 7.43 3.22
N MET A 43 14.41 6.57 2.21
CA MET A 43 14.89 6.95 0.89
C MET A 43 13.95 7.98 0.25
N ALA A 44 14.50 9.07 -0.26
CA ALA A 44 13.78 10.07 -1.02
C ALA A 44 13.85 9.73 -2.52
N LEU A 45 12.71 9.52 -3.15
CA LEU A 45 12.64 9.21 -4.57
C LEU A 45 12.35 10.46 -5.39
N THR A 46 13.09 10.60 -6.48
CA THR A 46 12.92 11.69 -7.47
C THR A 46 12.52 11.15 -8.84
N ASP A 47 12.80 9.88 -9.13
CA ASP A 47 12.45 9.23 -10.39
C ASP A 47 11.13 8.46 -10.29
N ARG A 48 10.22 8.72 -11.25
CA ARG A 48 8.94 8.02 -11.34
C ARG A 48 9.10 6.52 -11.56
N THR A 49 10.17 6.06 -12.23
CA THR A 49 10.37 4.61 -12.41
C THR A 49 10.65 3.89 -11.09
N LEU A 50 11.44 4.50 -10.20
CA LEU A 50 11.68 4.01 -8.85
C LEU A 50 10.42 4.09 -7.99
N THR A 51 9.66 5.18 -8.09
CA THR A 51 8.36 5.31 -7.42
C THR A 51 7.41 4.18 -7.82
N ASN A 52 7.27 3.89 -9.11
CA ASN A 52 6.43 2.80 -9.60
C ASN A 52 6.92 1.43 -9.12
N THR A 53 8.23 1.23 -9.02
CA THR A 53 8.83 0.01 -8.46
C THR A 53 8.43 -0.17 -6.99
N ILE A 54 8.56 0.87 -6.17
CA ILE A 54 8.16 0.82 -4.76
C ILE A 54 6.65 0.58 -4.60
N LEU A 55 5.81 1.21 -5.43
CA LEU A 55 4.37 0.98 -5.43
C LEU A 55 4.03 -0.49 -5.79
N HIS A 56 4.72 -1.04 -6.79
CA HIS A 56 4.59 -2.46 -7.13
C HIS A 56 5.00 -3.35 -5.96
N GLU A 57 6.17 -3.14 -5.36
CA GLU A 57 6.62 -3.97 -4.24
C GLU A 57 5.72 -3.87 -2.99
N CYS A 58 5.12 -2.71 -2.75
CA CYS A 58 4.25 -2.52 -1.58
C CYS A 58 2.83 -3.05 -1.78
N HIS A 59 2.34 -3.13 -3.02
CA HIS A 59 0.95 -3.51 -3.33
C HIS A 59 0.82 -4.52 -4.47
N GLY A 60 1.42 -4.25 -5.64
CA GLY A 60 1.24 -5.03 -6.86
C GLY A 60 1.93 -6.39 -6.88
N ASN A 61 3.00 -6.58 -6.12
CA ASN A 61 3.73 -7.83 -6.01
C ASN A 61 2.83 -8.89 -5.35
N VAL A 62 2.83 -10.10 -5.90
CA VAL A 62 2.08 -11.25 -5.35
C VAL A 62 2.45 -11.50 -3.88
N ALA A 63 3.72 -11.34 -3.50
CA ALA A 63 4.19 -11.48 -2.13
C ALA A 63 3.67 -10.36 -1.20
N ALA A 64 3.36 -9.18 -1.76
CA ALA A 64 2.76 -8.08 -1.03
C ALA A 64 1.28 -8.35 -0.70
N GLY A 65 0.63 -9.26 -1.42
CA GLY A 65 -0.72 -9.75 -1.13
C GLY A 65 -1.85 -8.81 -1.54
N HIS A 66 -1.56 -7.73 -2.27
CA HIS A 66 -2.57 -6.74 -2.68
C HIS A 66 -3.43 -6.22 -1.50
N LEU A 67 -2.76 -5.87 -0.40
CA LEU A 67 -3.43 -5.37 0.80
C LEU A 67 -4.14 -4.02 0.54
N SER A 68 -5.00 -3.64 1.48
CA SER A 68 -5.72 -2.36 1.45
C SER A 68 -4.78 -1.16 1.34
N GLU A 69 -5.32 -0.04 0.84
CA GLU A 69 -4.61 1.23 0.72
C GLU A 69 -3.92 1.63 2.03
N ASP A 70 -4.61 1.53 3.18
CA ASP A 70 -4.04 1.85 4.49
C ASP A 70 -2.78 1.03 4.80
N ARG A 71 -2.80 -0.27 4.50
CA ARG A 71 -1.64 -1.16 4.70
C ARG A 71 -0.51 -0.84 3.72
N THR A 72 -0.85 -0.46 2.50
CA THR A 72 0.15 0.00 1.52
C THR A 72 0.78 1.31 1.96
N LEU A 73 0.01 2.27 2.49
CA LEU A 73 0.52 3.52 3.05
C LEU A 73 1.48 3.27 4.22
N GLU A 74 1.14 2.34 5.11
CA GLU A 74 2.02 1.93 6.22
C GLU A 74 3.36 1.38 5.71
N ARG A 75 3.35 0.54 4.67
CA ARG A 75 4.57 -0.03 4.06
C ARG A 75 5.42 1.02 3.35
N VAL A 76 4.81 1.88 2.54
CA VAL A 76 5.56 2.93 1.82
C VAL A 76 6.23 3.87 2.83
N LYS A 77 5.52 4.26 3.89
CA LYS A 77 6.03 5.14 4.95
C LYS A 77 7.31 4.61 5.62
N THR A 78 7.55 3.30 5.64
CA THR A 78 8.75 2.72 6.27
C THR A 78 9.95 2.63 5.34
N CYS A 79 9.76 2.67 4.02
CA CYS A 79 10.85 2.48 3.06
C CYS A 79 11.23 3.74 2.29
N SER A 80 10.24 4.57 1.90
CA SER A 80 10.45 5.60 0.88
C SER A 80 9.56 6.83 1.08
N TRP A 81 9.98 7.96 0.54
CA TRP A 81 9.22 9.20 0.51
C TRP A 81 9.41 9.94 -0.81
N TRP A 82 8.37 10.62 -1.28
CA TRP A 82 8.41 11.55 -2.41
C TRP A 82 7.26 12.56 -2.31
N PRO A 83 7.26 13.66 -3.08
CA PRO A 83 6.16 14.61 -3.10
C PRO A 83 4.85 13.92 -3.47
N ASN A 84 3.78 14.18 -2.71
CA ASN A 84 2.44 13.60 -2.94
C ASN A 84 2.36 12.06 -2.86
N TRP A 85 3.31 11.39 -2.20
CA TRP A 85 3.37 9.92 -2.11
C TRP A 85 2.06 9.25 -1.66
N ARG A 86 1.33 9.88 -0.73
CA ARG A 86 0.03 9.35 -0.27
C ARG A 86 -1.02 9.29 -1.38
N LYS A 87 -1.06 10.33 -2.22
CA LYS A 87 -1.99 10.42 -3.36
C LYS A 87 -1.63 9.38 -4.41
N ASP A 88 -0.34 9.24 -4.72
CA ASP A 88 0.14 8.22 -5.67
C ASP A 88 -0.18 6.80 -5.18
N VAL A 89 -0.04 6.52 -3.88
CA VAL A 89 -0.41 5.22 -3.29
C VAL A 89 -1.90 4.94 -3.45
N ALA A 90 -2.75 5.92 -3.12
CA ALA A 90 -4.20 5.79 -3.24
C ALA A 90 -4.61 5.52 -4.70
N GLU A 91 -4.08 6.31 -5.64
CA GLU A 91 -4.34 6.15 -7.06
C GLU A 91 -3.86 4.79 -7.59
N TYR A 92 -2.69 4.33 -7.16
CA TYR A 92 -2.16 3.02 -7.54
C TYR A 92 -3.05 1.87 -7.04
N CYS A 93 -3.49 1.92 -5.78
CA CYS A 93 -4.38 0.91 -5.20
C CYS A 93 -5.75 0.92 -5.89
N GLN A 94 -6.30 2.11 -6.14
CA GLN A 94 -7.59 2.28 -6.82
C GLN A 94 -7.57 1.72 -8.25
N ASN A 95 -6.46 1.88 -8.97
CA ASN A 95 -6.27 1.42 -10.34
C ASN A 95 -5.73 -0.01 -10.44
N CYS A 96 -5.61 -0.75 -9.33
CA CYS A 96 -5.10 -2.12 -9.38
C CYS A 96 -6.13 -3.09 -10.00
N ASP A 97 -5.86 -3.56 -11.21
CA ASP A 97 -6.71 -4.51 -11.96
C ASP A 97 -7.12 -5.74 -11.15
N ARG A 98 -6.18 -6.31 -10.38
CA ARG A 98 -6.44 -7.52 -9.58
C ARG A 98 -7.42 -7.24 -8.46
N CYS A 99 -7.21 -6.14 -7.73
CA CYS A 99 -8.11 -5.68 -6.68
C CYS A 99 -9.49 -5.34 -7.23
N GLN A 100 -9.53 -4.61 -8.35
CA GLN A 100 -10.79 -4.26 -9.00
C GLN A 100 -11.56 -5.50 -9.42
N LYS A 101 -10.91 -6.50 -10.04
CA LYS A 101 -11.56 -7.76 -10.45
C LYS A 101 -12.04 -8.58 -9.25
N ALA A 102 -11.26 -8.66 -8.17
CA ALA A 102 -11.61 -9.38 -6.96
C ALA A 102 -12.77 -8.74 -6.19
N ASN A 103 -12.81 -7.40 -6.17
CA ASN A 103 -13.85 -6.62 -5.48
C ASN A 103 -15.11 -6.41 -6.32
N ARG A 104 -15.17 -6.91 -7.57
CA ARG A 104 -16.43 -6.94 -8.32
C ARG A 104 -17.43 -7.74 -7.50
N ALA A 105 -18.58 -7.11 -7.22
CA ALA A 105 -19.66 -7.74 -6.49
C ALA A 105 -20.02 -9.07 -7.14
N THR A 106 -19.57 -10.18 -6.55
CA THR A 106 -20.01 -11.52 -6.93
C THR A 106 -21.32 -11.79 -6.22
N GLY A 107 -22.31 -10.92 -6.45
CA GLY A 107 -23.65 -11.12 -5.99
C GLY A 107 -24.33 -12.09 -6.94
N LYS A 108 -24.45 -13.37 -6.58
CA LYS A 108 -25.78 -13.98 -6.80
C LYS A 108 -26.75 -13.03 -6.12
N LYS A 109 -27.85 -12.62 -6.79
CA LYS A 109 -28.96 -11.92 -6.13
C LYS A 109 -29.14 -12.60 -4.78
N PHE A 110 -29.08 -11.85 -3.68
CA PHE A 110 -29.24 -12.40 -2.33
C PHE A 110 -30.32 -13.48 -2.39
N GLY A 111 -29.91 -14.74 -2.27
CA GLY A 111 -30.85 -15.84 -2.28
C GLY A 111 -31.80 -15.55 -1.14
N MET A 112 -33.11 -15.46 -1.43
CA MET A 112 -34.11 -15.23 -0.39
C MET A 112 -33.79 -16.14 0.79
N MET A 113 -33.71 -15.56 1.99
CA MET A 113 -33.54 -16.30 3.24
C MET A 113 -34.66 -17.33 3.29
N ILE A 114 -34.38 -18.57 2.89
CA ILE A 114 -35.39 -19.63 3.01
C ILE A 114 -35.37 -19.99 4.49
N GLN A 115 -36.46 -19.67 5.17
CA GLN A 115 -36.65 -20.07 6.55
C GLN A 115 -36.59 -21.60 6.60
N ILE A 116 -35.61 -22.16 7.30
CA ILE A 116 -35.53 -23.59 7.55
C ILE A 116 -36.79 -23.95 8.35
N GLN A 117 -37.70 -24.72 7.75
CA GLN A 117 -38.84 -25.24 8.49
C GLN A 117 -38.37 -26.39 9.38
N GLU A 118 -38.75 -26.32 10.64
CA GLU A 118 -38.47 -27.36 11.62
C GLU A 118 -39.12 -28.68 11.13
N PRO A 119 -38.36 -29.79 11.04
CA PRO A 119 -38.90 -31.05 10.53
C PRO A 119 -40.01 -31.56 11.47
N LYS A 120 -41.22 -31.71 10.92
CA LYS A 120 -42.44 -32.10 11.68
C LYS A 120 -42.47 -33.56 12.15
N THR A 121 -41.41 -34.33 11.96
CA THR A 121 -41.37 -35.73 12.39
C THR A 121 -40.16 -35.98 13.26
N LEU A 122 -40.43 -36.19 14.56
CA LEU A 122 -39.49 -36.89 15.44
C LEU A 122 -39.22 -38.25 14.82
N GLY A 123 -38.00 -38.44 14.32
CA GLY A 123 -37.54 -39.73 13.81
C GLY A 123 -37.79 -40.79 14.88
N LYS A 124 -38.62 -41.79 14.55
CA LYS A 124 -38.74 -42.99 15.36
C LYS A 124 -37.39 -43.70 15.30
N TYR A 125 -36.54 -43.46 16.30
CA TYR A 125 -35.35 -44.26 16.53
C TYR A 125 -35.81 -45.66 16.96
N PHE A 126 -35.99 -46.55 15.98
CA PHE A 126 -35.97 -47.98 16.23
C PHE A 126 -34.50 -48.36 16.43
N ILE A 127 -34.11 -48.52 17.69
CA ILE A 127 -32.87 -49.18 18.07
C ILE A 127 -33.11 -50.67 17.87
N TRP A 128 -32.36 -51.30 16.97
CA TRP A 128 -32.25 -52.76 16.89
C TRP A 128 -30.86 -53.14 16.39
N ILE A 129 -30.00 -53.55 17.34
CA ILE A 129 -28.90 -54.52 17.26
C ILE A 129 -28.26 -54.54 18.67
N GLY A 130 -28.23 -55.62 19.44
CA GLY A 130 -28.73 -56.99 19.30
C GLY A 130 -28.64 -57.68 20.66
#